data_AF-A0AAV6I6B0-F1
#
_entry.id   AF-A0AAV6I6B0-F1
#
_cell.length_a   1.000
_cell.length_b   1.000
_cell.length_c   1.000
_cell.angle_alpha   90.00
_cell.angle_beta   90.00
_cell.angle_gamma   90.00
#
_symmetry.space_group_name_H-M   'P 1'
#
loop_
_entity.id
_entity.type
_entity.pdbx_description
1 polymer ?
#
loop_
_entity_poly.entity_id
_entity_poly.type
_entity_poly.pdbx_seq_one_letter_code
_entity_poly.pdbx_strand_id
1 'polypeptide(L)'
;MVMHFFISETLQILMRAISSPPFKSYDVWWSLSDSKYAGTALFVKKCFPPKKVSFSLDRTASKHEPDGRVILAEFESFRILNTYSPNNGWKEEENAFQRRRKWDKRIMEFVIEISDKPLIWCGDLNVSHEEIDVSHPEFFSSAKLNGYIPPNKEDCGQPGFTLSERKRFGAILKEGMLADAYRFLQKEKDMERGFSWSGNPVGKYRGKRMRIDYFIVSEKLKDRIVACDMHGQGIELQGFYGSDHCPVSLELSQASPDSDQS
;
A
#
# COMPACT_ATOMS: atom_id res chain seq x y z
N MET A 1 -3.63 12.40 -2.34
CA MET A 1 -4.18 11.28 -3.15
C MET A 1 -2.99 10.52 -3.69
N VAL A 2 -3.01 9.20 -3.57
CA VAL A 2 -1.95 8.30 -4.04
C VAL A 2 -2.53 7.44 -5.13
N MET A 3 -1.78 7.26 -6.23
CA MET A 3 -2.21 6.43 -7.35
C MET A 3 -1.07 5.53 -7.79
N HIS A 4 -1.40 4.28 -8.10
CA HIS A 4 -0.50 3.27 -8.64
C HIS A 4 -0.82 3.06 -10.11
N PHE A 5 0.20 3.01 -10.96
CA PHE A 5 0.02 2.92 -12.40
C PHE A 5 0.95 1.87 -13.00
N PHE A 6 0.52 1.29 -14.11
CA PHE A 6 1.35 0.54 -15.04
C PHE A 6 1.55 1.41 -16.28
N ILE A 7 2.80 1.72 -16.65
CA ILE A 7 3.07 2.69 -17.71
C ILE A 7 3.31 1.99 -19.05
N SER A 8 2.40 2.20 -19.99
CA SER A 8 2.67 2.14 -21.44
C SER A 8 1.82 3.20 -22.15
N GLU A 9 2.35 3.87 -23.20
CA GLU A 9 1.75 4.85 -24.16
C GLU A 9 0.75 5.94 -23.66
N THR A 10 0.39 5.95 -22.38
CA THR A 10 -0.71 6.71 -21.76
C THR A 10 -0.23 7.89 -20.92
N LEU A 11 1.09 8.01 -20.71
CA LEU A 11 1.68 9.09 -19.91
C LEU A 11 1.28 10.47 -20.44
N GLN A 12 1.20 10.64 -21.76
CA GLN A 12 0.86 11.92 -22.39
C GLN A 12 -0.61 12.34 -22.16
N ILE A 13 -1.53 11.36 -22.19
CA ILE A 13 -2.95 11.57 -21.88
C ILE A 13 -3.10 11.90 -20.39
N LEU A 14 -2.38 11.17 -19.54
CA LEU A 14 -2.35 11.39 -18.10
C LEU A 14 -1.85 12.80 -17.75
N MET A 15 -0.74 13.23 -18.35
CA MET A 15 -0.18 14.58 -18.16
C MET A 15 -1.15 15.69 -18.55
N ARG A 16 -1.90 15.51 -19.65
CA ARG A 16 -2.94 16.48 -20.07
C ARG A 16 -4.11 16.52 -19.08
N ALA A 17 -4.58 15.35 -18.61
CA ALA A 17 -5.65 15.28 -17.62
C ALA A 17 -5.24 15.98 -16.31
N ILE A 18 -4.01 15.77 -15.86
CA ILE A 18 -3.47 16.34 -14.62
C ILE A 18 -3.23 17.86 -14.73
N SER A 19 -2.97 18.35 -15.94
CA SER A 19 -2.82 19.78 -16.20
C SER A 19 -4.15 20.57 -16.13
N SER A 20 -5.28 19.86 -16.06
CA SER A 20 -6.62 20.44 -16.06
C SER A 20 -7.26 20.42 -14.67
N PRO A 21 -8.27 21.26 -14.38
CA PRO A 21 -9.04 21.17 -13.14
C PRO A 21 -9.70 19.77 -12.99
N PRO A 22 -9.78 19.22 -11.76
CA PRO A 22 -9.37 19.82 -10.49
C PRO A 22 -7.86 19.65 -10.18
N PHE A 23 -7.12 18.89 -10.97
CA PHE A 23 -5.73 18.50 -10.66
C PHE A 23 -4.71 19.63 -10.81
N LYS A 24 -5.05 20.72 -11.51
CA LYS A 24 -4.20 21.93 -11.62
C LYS A 24 -3.78 22.52 -10.26
N SER A 25 -4.57 22.33 -9.20
CA SER A 25 -4.26 22.79 -7.83
C SER A 25 -3.34 21.85 -7.05
N TYR A 26 -2.81 20.81 -7.68
CA TYR A 26 -1.92 19.83 -7.08
C TYR A 26 -0.53 19.88 -7.72
N ASP A 27 0.47 19.64 -6.89
CA ASP A 27 1.80 19.21 -7.32
C ASP A 27 1.83 17.69 -7.35
N VAL A 28 2.56 17.14 -8.33
CA VAL A 28 2.58 15.69 -8.60
C VAL A 28 4.01 15.21 -8.72
N TRP A 29 4.34 14.17 -7.96
CA TRP A 29 5.61 13.48 -8.01
C TRP A 29 5.41 12.06 -8.52
N TRP A 30 6.35 11.58 -9.34
CA TRP A 30 6.30 10.28 -10.00
C TRP A 30 7.53 9.46 -9.60
N SER A 31 7.30 8.25 -9.11
CA SER A 31 8.32 7.21 -9.00
C SER A 31 8.01 6.18 -10.05
N LEU A 32 8.77 6.16 -11.14
CA LEU A 32 8.50 5.30 -12.30
C LEU A 32 9.55 4.21 -12.36
N SER A 33 9.13 2.99 -12.71
CA SER A 33 10.09 1.93 -12.96
C SER A 33 10.81 2.18 -14.28
N ASP A 34 12.08 1.75 -14.35
CA ASP A 34 12.83 1.64 -15.60
C ASP A 34 12.25 0.56 -16.53
N SER A 35 11.39 -0.33 -16.00
CA SER A 35 10.63 -1.33 -16.74
C SER A 35 9.20 -0.87 -17.05
N LYS A 36 8.47 -1.60 -17.89
CA LYS A 36 7.04 -1.34 -18.17
C LYS A 36 6.11 -1.67 -16.99
N TYR A 37 6.65 -2.18 -15.88
CA TYR A 37 5.88 -2.69 -14.75
C TYR A 37 6.14 -1.86 -13.51
N ALA A 38 5.08 -1.56 -12.74
CA ALA A 38 5.08 -0.67 -11.58
C ALA A 38 5.21 0.82 -11.90
N GLY A 39 5.15 1.61 -10.83
CA GLY A 39 5.09 3.06 -10.87
C GLY A 39 4.06 3.57 -9.87
N THR A 40 4.39 4.65 -9.18
CA THR A 40 3.46 5.30 -8.26
C THR A 40 3.56 6.82 -8.35
N ALA A 41 2.49 7.49 -7.98
CA ALA A 41 2.39 8.94 -7.99
C ALA A 41 1.81 9.46 -6.68
N LEU A 42 2.32 10.62 -6.27
CA LEU A 42 1.83 11.36 -5.12
C LEU A 42 1.29 12.70 -5.58
N PHE A 43 0.03 12.98 -5.27
CA PHE A 43 -0.62 14.26 -5.52
C PHE A 43 -0.80 14.99 -4.19
N VAL A 44 -0.21 16.18 -4.08
CA VAL A 44 -0.32 17.06 -2.91
C VAL A 44 -0.90 18.40 -3.35
N LYS A 45 -1.87 18.93 -2.61
CA LYS A 45 -2.42 20.27 -2.91
C LYS A 45 -1.31 21.31 -2.77
N LYS A 46 -1.24 22.26 -3.70
CA LYS A 46 -0.21 23.32 -3.74
C LYS A 46 -0.15 24.19 -2.47
N CYS A 47 -1.25 24.30 -1.74
CA CYS A 47 -1.29 25.02 -0.46
C CYS A 47 -0.65 24.26 0.72
N PHE A 48 -0.20 23.02 0.51
CA PHE A 48 0.48 22.19 1.52
C PHE A 48 1.75 21.57 0.93
N PRO A 49 2.77 22.35 0.56
CA PRO A 49 3.96 21.80 -0.09
C PRO A 49 4.81 20.96 0.88
N PRO A 50 5.36 19.80 0.46
CA PRO A 50 6.33 19.07 1.27
C PRO A 50 7.67 19.81 1.30
N LYS A 51 8.42 19.66 2.41
CA LYS A 51 9.79 20.17 2.57
C LYS A 51 10.79 19.44 1.68
N LYS A 52 10.60 18.13 1.52
CA LYS A 52 11.48 17.26 0.74
C LYS A 52 10.66 16.09 0.19
N VAL A 53 11.01 15.66 -1.03
CA VAL A 53 10.50 14.42 -1.60
C VAL A 53 11.68 13.55 -2.03
N SER A 54 11.65 12.25 -1.70
CA SER A 54 12.64 11.26 -2.11
C SER A 54 11.96 9.99 -2.64
N PHE A 55 12.69 9.22 -3.45
CA PHE A 55 12.15 8.12 -4.26
C PHE A 55 12.83 6.78 -3.99
N SER A 56 13.48 6.66 -2.83
CA SER A 56 14.20 5.48 -2.40
C SER A 56 14.10 5.33 -0.88
N LEU A 57 14.19 4.08 -0.42
CA LEU A 57 14.40 3.79 0.99
C LEU A 57 15.84 4.10 1.41
N ASP A 58 16.81 4.18 0.49
CA ASP A 58 18.16 4.64 0.80
C ASP A 58 18.21 6.17 0.82
N ARG A 59 18.37 6.76 2.02
CA ARG A 59 18.40 8.22 2.21
C ARG A 59 19.57 8.92 1.50
N THR A 60 20.62 8.17 1.15
CA THR A 60 21.81 8.70 0.47
C THR A 60 21.72 8.56 -1.04
N ALA A 61 20.76 7.79 -1.54
CA ALA A 61 20.52 7.66 -2.97
C ALA A 61 19.99 8.99 -3.54
N SER A 62 20.80 9.62 -4.39
CA SER A 62 20.39 10.76 -5.22
C SER A 62 19.54 10.34 -6.42
N LYS A 63 19.38 9.02 -6.62
CA LYS A 63 18.66 8.41 -7.74
C LYS A 63 17.36 7.78 -7.26
N HIS A 64 16.39 7.72 -8.15
CA HIS A 64 15.16 6.95 -7.97
C HIS A 64 15.49 5.46 -7.85
N GLU A 65 14.70 4.72 -7.08
CA GLU A 65 14.77 3.26 -7.14
C GLU A 65 14.33 2.77 -8.53
N PRO A 66 15.09 1.85 -9.16
CA PRO A 66 14.78 1.34 -10.50
C PRO A 66 13.38 0.71 -10.63
N ASP A 67 12.82 0.24 -9.52
CA ASP A 67 11.50 -0.39 -9.47
C ASP A 67 10.35 0.63 -9.39
N GLY A 68 10.62 1.91 -9.09
CA GLY A 68 9.59 2.97 -9.04
C GLY A 68 8.53 2.75 -7.94
N ARG A 69 8.90 2.12 -6.83
CA ARG A 69 7.96 1.63 -5.80
C ARG A 69 7.85 2.52 -4.57
N VAL A 70 8.57 3.64 -4.51
CA VAL A 70 8.71 4.46 -3.29
C VAL A 70 8.55 5.93 -3.61
N ILE A 71 7.72 6.61 -2.83
CA ILE A 71 7.74 8.07 -2.68
C ILE A 71 7.66 8.37 -1.19
N LEU A 72 8.67 9.06 -0.65
CA LEU A 72 8.65 9.63 0.70
C LEU A 72 8.52 11.14 0.57
N ALA A 73 7.46 11.71 1.12
CA ALA A 73 7.27 13.15 1.24
C ALA A 73 7.35 13.58 2.71
N GLU A 74 8.25 14.51 3.01
CA GLU A 74 8.44 15.06 4.34
C GLU A 74 7.71 16.39 4.49
N PHE A 75 6.84 16.49 5.49
CA PHE A 75 6.17 17.73 5.90
C PHE A 75 6.79 18.25 7.20
N GLU A 76 6.27 19.39 7.68
CA GLU A 76 6.68 19.98 8.95
C GLU A 76 6.58 18.96 10.10
N SER A 77 5.38 18.43 10.33
CA SER A 77 5.05 17.62 11.51
C SER A 77 4.91 16.13 11.26
N PHE A 78 4.92 15.66 10.00
CA PHE A 78 4.80 14.24 9.67
C PHE A 78 5.49 13.89 8.34
N ARG A 79 5.60 12.59 8.05
CA ARG A 79 6.05 12.04 6.76
C ARG A 79 4.94 11.22 6.13
N ILE A 80 4.83 11.28 4.81
CA ILE A 80 4.04 10.33 4.03
C ILE A 80 5.01 9.41 3.31
N LEU A 81 4.94 8.12 3.58
CA LEU A 81 5.58 7.08 2.79
C LEU A 81 4.49 6.44 1.92
N ASN A 82 4.63 6.53 0.62
CA ASN A 82 3.80 5.81 -0.33
C ASN A 82 4.64 4.70 -0.95
N THR A 83 4.14 3.47 -0.91
CA THR A 83 4.82 2.32 -1.49
C THR A 83 3.93 1.47 -2.37
N TYR A 84 4.58 0.76 -3.30
CA TYR A 84 4.00 -0.38 -4.00
C TYR A 84 4.83 -1.62 -3.76
N SER A 85 4.45 -2.42 -2.77
CA SER A 85 5.27 -3.57 -2.36
C SER A 85 5.30 -4.63 -3.47
N PRO A 86 6.45 -5.29 -3.73
CA PRO A 86 6.53 -6.40 -4.67
C PRO A 86 5.53 -7.52 -4.34
N ASN A 87 4.81 -8.02 -5.33
CA ASN A 87 4.01 -9.24 -5.20
C ASN A 87 4.90 -10.47 -5.45
N ASN A 88 4.72 -11.54 -4.68
CA ASN A 88 5.47 -12.79 -4.88
C ASN A 88 5.11 -13.51 -6.19
N GLY A 89 3.92 -13.27 -6.74
CA GLY A 89 3.43 -13.91 -7.94
C GLY A 89 3.37 -15.44 -7.83
N TRP A 90 3.00 -16.10 -8.92
CA TRP A 90 2.84 -17.55 -8.92
C TRP A 90 3.94 -18.31 -9.65
N LYS A 91 4.80 -17.69 -10.49
CA LYS A 91 5.84 -18.42 -11.25
C LYS A 91 6.84 -17.60 -12.08
N GLU A 92 6.61 -16.33 -12.39
CA GLU A 92 7.32 -15.67 -13.50
C GLU A 92 8.69 -15.07 -13.16
N GLU A 93 9.02 -14.90 -11.89
CA GLU A 93 10.34 -14.41 -11.47
C GLU A 93 10.98 -15.39 -10.50
N GLU A 94 12.07 -16.05 -10.93
CA GLU A 94 12.85 -17.02 -10.15
C GLU A 94 13.29 -16.50 -8.77
N ASN A 95 13.22 -15.18 -8.57
CA ASN A 95 13.63 -14.48 -7.35
C ASN A 95 12.51 -13.68 -6.65
N ALA A 96 11.22 -13.85 -6.98
CA ALA A 96 10.14 -13.03 -6.42
C ALA A 96 10.09 -13.05 -4.87
N PHE A 97 10.18 -14.25 -4.27
CA PHE A 97 10.21 -14.43 -2.81
C PHE A 97 11.43 -13.77 -2.17
N GLN A 98 12.59 -13.88 -2.81
CA GLN A 98 13.82 -13.26 -2.31
C GLN A 98 13.71 -11.73 -2.39
N ARG A 99 13.17 -11.20 -3.49
CA ARG A 99 12.91 -9.77 -3.68
C ARG A 99 11.95 -9.25 -2.62
N ARG A 100 10.83 -9.94 -2.39
CA ARG A 100 9.86 -9.58 -1.34
C ARG A 100 10.45 -9.64 0.06
N ARG A 101 11.22 -10.68 0.40
CA ARG A 101 11.88 -10.79 1.72
C ARG A 101 12.89 -9.66 1.95
N LYS A 102 13.69 -9.31 0.94
CA LYS A 102 14.62 -8.16 1.00
C LYS A 102 13.88 -6.83 1.16
N TRP A 103 12.79 -6.67 0.43
CA TRP A 103 11.91 -5.50 0.53
C TRP A 103 11.31 -5.36 1.93
N ASP A 104 10.66 -6.40 2.46
CA ASP A 104 10.04 -6.37 3.79
C ASP A 104 11.08 -6.05 4.87
N LYS A 105 12.27 -6.65 4.79
CA LYS A 105 13.39 -6.36 5.70
C LYS A 105 13.81 -4.89 5.60
N ARG A 106 14.01 -4.36 4.39
CA ARG A 106 14.43 -2.97 4.20
C ARG A 106 13.37 -1.98 4.69
N ILE A 107 12.09 -2.26 4.45
CA ILE A 107 10.98 -1.45 4.97
C ILE A 107 11.01 -1.44 6.50
N MET A 108 11.18 -2.60 7.15
CA MET A 108 11.28 -2.69 8.61
C MET A 108 12.41 -1.80 9.15
N GLU A 109 13.62 -1.94 8.61
CA GLU A 109 14.78 -1.11 8.97
C GLU A 109 14.47 0.37 8.74
N PHE A 110 13.87 0.71 7.60
CA PHE A 110 13.58 2.08 7.22
C PHE A 110 12.56 2.74 8.16
N VAL A 111 11.43 2.09 8.48
CA VAL A 111 10.41 2.69 9.35
C VAL A 111 10.92 2.90 10.77
N ILE A 112 11.84 2.06 11.24
CA ILE A 112 12.54 2.24 12.52
C ILE A 112 13.53 3.41 12.42
N GLU A 113 14.32 3.50 11.35
CA GLU A 113 15.28 4.59 11.12
C GLU A 113 14.63 5.98 11.09
N ILE A 114 13.38 6.10 10.61
CA ILE A 114 12.67 7.37 10.44
C ILE A 114 11.62 7.64 11.53
N SER A 115 11.68 6.94 12.66
CA SER A 115 10.68 7.03 13.73
C SER A 115 10.73 8.35 14.54
N ASP A 116 11.69 9.23 14.25
CA ASP A 116 11.84 10.56 14.87
C ASP A 116 10.64 11.47 14.58
N LYS A 117 9.98 11.29 13.44
CA LYS A 117 8.81 12.07 13.02
C LYS A 117 7.63 11.13 12.74
N PRO A 118 6.38 11.51 13.12
CA PRO A 118 5.19 10.72 12.81
C PRO A 118 5.09 10.33 11.34
N LEU A 119 4.65 9.10 11.07
CA LEU A 119 4.61 8.51 9.74
C LEU A 119 3.18 8.13 9.36
N ILE A 120 2.80 8.43 8.13
CA ILE A 120 1.65 7.86 7.43
C ILE A 120 2.21 7.05 6.25
N TRP A 121 2.18 5.73 6.35
CA TRP A 121 2.59 4.80 5.31
C TRP A 121 1.37 4.26 4.57
N CYS A 122 1.34 4.39 3.25
CA CYS A 122 0.18 4.01 2.45
C CYS A 122 0.53 3.37 1.10
N GLY A 123 -0.48 2.79 0.47
CA GLY A 123 -0.43 2.20 -0.86
C GLY A 123 -0.73 0.70 -0.85
N ASP A 124 -0.51 0.04 -2.00
CA ASP A 124 -0.62 -1.41 -2.12
C ASP A 124 0.60 -2.08 -1.48
N LEU A 125 0.36 -2.73 -0.34
CA LEU A 125 1.38 -3.44 0.44
C LEU A 125 1.46 -4.93 0.07
N ASN A 126 0.61 -5.40 -0.85
CA ASN A 126 0.58 -6.77 -1.35
C ASN A 126 0.60 -7.81 -0.21
N VAL A 127 -0.18 -7.56 0.84
CA VAL A 127 -0.35 -8.48 1.98
C VAL A 127 -1.69 -8.23 2.65
N SER A 128 -2.46 -9.27 2.91
CA SER A 128 -3.61 -9.25 3.82
C SER A 128 -3.14 -9.82 5.15
N HIS A 129 -3.15 -9.00 6.20
CA HIS A 129 -2.46 -9.31 7.46
C HIS A 129 -3.10 -10.49 8.20
N GLU A 130 -4.43 -10.46 8.36
CA GLU A 130 -5.17 -11.44 9.13
C GLU A 130 -6.24 -12.15 8.31
N GLU A 131 -6.78 -13.27 8.81
CA GLU A 131 -7.82 -14.02 8.09
C GLU A 131 -9.08 -13.19 7.81
N ILE A 132 -9.35 -12.23 8.68
CA ILE A 132 -10.44 -11.27 8.51
C ILE A 132 -10.25 -10.35 7.29
N ASP A 133 -9.02 -10.21 6.80
CA ASP A 133 -8.65 -9.35 5.68
C ASP A 133 -8.79 -10.02 4.32
N VAL A 134 -9.27 -11.27 4.30
CA VAL A 134 -9.63 -11.94 3.06
C VAL A 134 -11.05 -12.51 3.13
N SER A 135 -11.74 -12.45 2.00
CA SER A 135 -13.12 -12.96 1.89
C SER A 135 -13.21 -14.48 2.15
N HIS A 136 -12.22 -15.26 1.70
CA HIS A 136 -12.22 -16.72 1.76
C HIS A 136 -10.88 -17.26 2.27
N PRO A 137 -10.65 -17.25 3.60
CA PRO A 137 -9.36 -17.61 4.20
C PRO A 137 -8.85 -18.98 3.77
N GLU A 138 -9.70 -20.00 3.79
CA GLU A 138 -9.32 -21.37 3.40
C GLU A 138 -8.80 -21.44 1.97
N PHE A 139 -9.52 -20.82 1.03
CA PHE A 139 -9.12 -20.78 -0.38
C PHE A 139 -7.77 -20.11 -0.57
N PHE A 140 -7.56 -18.96 0.06
CA PHE A 140 -6.31 -18.22 -0.08
C PHE A 140 -5.15 -18.95 0.61
N SER A 141 -5.36 -19.52 1.79
CA SER A 141 -4.35 -20.31 2.50
C SER A 141 -3.95 -21.59 1.76
N SER A 142 -4.87 -22.22 1.03
CA SER A 142 -4.63 -23.48 0.33
C SER A 142 -4.40 -23.33 -1.16
N ALA A 143 -4.37 -22.10 -1.70
CA ALA A 143 -4.24 -21.86 -3.13
C ALA A 143 -2.94 -22.48 -3.66
N LYS A 144 -3.04 -23.13 -4.81
CA LYS A 144 -1.92 -23.76 -5.52
C LYS A 144 -2.04 -23.48 -7.01
N LEU A 145 -0.90 -23.32 -7.67
CA LEU A 145 -0.79 -23.34 -9.12
C LEU A 145 -0.18 -24.69 -9.54
N ASN A 146 -0.73 -25.34 -10.56
CA ASN A 146 -0.22 -26.63 -11.03
C ASN A 146 1.26 -26.52 -11.43
N GLY A 147 2.09 -27.41 -10.90
CA GLY A 147 3.53 -27.42 -11.12
C GLY A 147 4.29 -26.25 -10.48
N TYR A 148 3.69 -25.53 -9.53
CA TYR A 148 4.37 -24.55 -8.69
C TYR A 148 4.66 -25.18 -7.33
N ILE A 149 5.93 -25.08 -6.89
CA ILE A 149 6.37 -25.50 -5.56
C ILE A 149 7.05 -24.30 -4.93
N PRO A 150 6.48 -23.69 -3.88
CA PRO A 150 7.14 -22.59 -3.18
C PRO A 150 8.43 -23.09 -2.49
N PRO A 151 9.42 -22.22 -2.27
CA PRO A 151 10.70 -22.61 -1.68
C PRO A 151 10.55 -23.12 -0.24
N ASN A 152 9.56 -22.63 0.51
CA ASN A 152 9.28 -23.07 1.88
C ASN A 152 7.79 -23.36 2.09
N LYS A 153 7.47 -24.22 3.06
CA LYS A 153 6.08 -24.55 3.44
C LYS A 153 5.26 -23.32 3.85
N GLU A 154 5.90 -22.34 4.47
CA GLU A 154 5.28 -21.07 4.90
C GLU A 154 4.97 -20.09 3.76
N ASP A 155 5.51 -20.35 2.57
CA ASP A 155 5.26 -19.60 1.33
C ASP A 155 4.14 -20.26 0.50
N CYS A 156 3.52 -21.35 1.00
CA CYS A 156 2.33 -21.95 0.41
C CYS A 156 1.10 -21.05 0.57
N GLY A 157 0.20 -21.10 -0.42
CA GLY A 157 -1.02 -20.29 -0.48
C GLY A 157 -0.89 -19.16 -1.48
N GLN A 158 -1.89 -18.29 -1.50
CA GLN A 158 -1.98 -17.14 -2.39
C GLN A 158 -0.90 -16.10 -2.02
N PRO A 159 -0.09 -15.63 -2.98
CA PRO A 159 0.73 -14.43 -2.84
C PRO A 159 -0.05 -13.25 -2.29
N GLY A 160 0.45 -12.62 -1.24
CA GLY A 160 -0.25 -11.62 -0.45
C GLY A 160 -1.07 -12.19 0.71
N PHE A 161 -1.11 -13.51 0.91
CA PHE A 161 -1.75 -14.13 2.08
C PHE A 161 -0.97 -15.34 2.63
N THR A 162 0.28 -15.52 2.20
CA THR A 162 1.12 -16.59 2.74
C THR A 162 1.45 -16.33 4.21
N LEU A 163 1.69 -17.40 4.97
CA LEU A 163 2.03 -17.27 6.39
C LEU A 163 3.30 -16.43 6.59
N SER A 164 4.28 -16.55 5.69
CA SER A 164 5.54 -15.82 5.78
C SER A 164 5.35 -14.31 5.56
N GLU A 165 4.54 -13.89 4.58
CA GLU A 165 4.21 -12.49 4.34
C GLU A 165 3.47 -11.88 5.52
N ARG A 166 2.44 -12.58 6.03
CA ARG A 166 1.64 -12.13 7.18
C ARG A 166 2.51 -11.90 8.42
N LYS A 167 3.39 -12.87 8.73
CA LYS A 167 4.32 -12.76 9.87
C LYS A 167 5.29 -11.59 9.72
N ARG A 168 5.88 -11.39 8.54
CA ARG A 168 6.81 -10.26 8.31
C ARG A 168 6.08 -8.93 8.39
N PHE A 169 4.87 -8.83 7.85
CA PHE A 169 4.06 -7.62 7.95
C PHE A 169 3.72 -7.29 9.41
N GLY A 170 3.26 -8.28 10.19
CA GLY A 170 3.02 -8.09 11.62
C GLY A 170 4.27 -7.67 12.41
N ALA A 171 5.44 -8.21 12.05
CA ALA A 171 6.71 -7.79 12.64
C ALA A 171 7.04 -6.33 12.28
N ILE A 172 6.87 -5.90 11.03
CA ILE A 172 7.06 -4.50 10.61
C ILE A 172 6.17 -3.56 11.43
N LEU A 173 4.88 -3.89 11.56
CA LEU A 173 3.95 -3.06 12.32
C LEU A 173 4.36 -2.94 13.79
N LYS A 174 4.73 -4.07 14.41
CA LYS A 174 5.13 -4.12 15.81
C LYS A 174 6.42 -3.35 16.07
N GLU A 175 7.49 -3.66 15.34
CA GLU A 175 8.82 -3.07 15.56
C GLU A 175 8.86 -1.60 15.16
N GLY A 176 8.09 -1.21 14.14
CA GLY A 176 7.96 0.18 13.71
C GLY A 176 7.02 1.03 14.59
N MET A 177 6.39 0.46 15.61
CA MET A 177 5.33 1.11 16.40
C MET A 177 4.26 1.74 15.50
N LEU A 178 3.67 0.91 14.64
CA LEU A 178 2.70 1.31 13.64
C LEU A 178 1.34 0.62 13.86
N ALA A 179 0.27 1.37 13.60
CA ALA A 179 -1.10 0.90 13.66
C ALA A 179 -1.72 0.86 12.24
N ASP A 180 -2.44 -0.21 11.93
CA ASP A 180 -3.33 -0.28 10.77
C ASP A 180 -4.58 0.57 11.03
N ALA A 181 -4.73 1.68 10.30
CA ALA A 181 -5.80 2.65 10.57
C ALA A 181 -7.20 2.07 10.33
N TYR A 182 -7.35 1.19 9.33
CA TYR A 182 -8.64 0.54 9.06
C TYR A 182 -9.01 -0.38 10.22
N ARG A 183 -8.08 -1.25 10.64
CA ARG A 183 -8.31 -2.17 11.77
C ARG A 183 -8.29 -1.50 13.12
N PHE A 184 -7.76 -0.29 13.24
CA PHE A 184 -7.89 0.52 14.44
C PHE A 184 -9.37 0.85 14.71
N LEU A 185 -10.12 1.25 13.68
CA LEU A 185 -11.55 1.57 13.77
C LEU A 185 -12.46 0.33 13.62
N GLN A 186 -12.20 -0.50 12.61
CA GLN A 186 -13.07 -1.61 12.21
C GLN A 186 -12.50 -2.96 12.66
N LYS A 187 -12.95 -3.42 13.84
CA LYS A 187 -12.49 -4.69 14.44
C LYS A 187 -13.11 -5.92 13.81
N GLU A 188 -14.29 -5.78 13.21
CA GLU A 188 -15.07 -6.88 12.65
C GLU A 188 -14.90 -7.01 11.13
N LYS A 189 -15.40 -8.13 10.60
CA LYS A 189 -15.33 -8.43 9.18
C LYS A 189 -16.47 -7.75 8.46
N ASP A 190 -16.15 -6.79 7.59
CA ASP A 190 -17.11 -6.24 6.66
C ASP A 190 -16.99 -6.97 5.31
N MET A 191 -17.97 -7.82 5.00
CA MET A 191 -17.98 -8.57 3.74
C MET A 191 -18.43 -7.72 2.55
N GLU A 192 -18.96 -6.53 2.78
CA GLU A 192 -19.39 -5.62 1.71
C GLU A 192 -18.26 -4.66 1.35
N ARG A 193 -17.64 -4.01 2.34
CA ARG A 193 -16.65 -2.92 2.15
C ARG A 193 -15.29 -3.17 2.79
N GLY A 194 -15.02 -4.36 3.33
CA GLY A 194 -13.76 -4.64 4.05
C GLY A 194 -12.56 -4.99 3.18
N PHE A 195 -12.62 -4.82 1.85
CA PHE A 195 -11.59 -5.27 0.92
C PHE A 195 -11.24 -4.19 -0.09
N SER A 196 -9.95 -4.10 -0.43
CA SER A 196 -9.43 -3.11 -1.37
C SER A 196 -9.17 -3.68 -2.75
N TRP A 197 -8.97 -5.00 -2.87
CA TRP A 197 -8.74 -5.72 -4.13
C TRP A 197 -9.81 -6.79 -4.34
N SER A 198 -10.21 -6.96 -5.61
CA SER A 198 -11.08 -8.06 -6.02
C SER A 198 -10.51 -8.82 -7.20
N GLY A 199 -10.56 -10.15 -7.09
CA GLY A 199 -10.25 -11.05 -8.18
C GLY A 199 -11.22 -10.89 -9.36
N ASN A 200 -10.79 -11.42 -10.51
CA ASN A 200 -11.55 -11.35 -11.75
C ASN A 200 -13.02 -11.79 -11.53
N PRO A 201 -14.01 -11.06 -12.07
CA PRO A 201 -15.42 -11.38 -11.89
C PRO A 201 -15.82 -12.73 -12.52
N VAL A 202 -14.94 -13.38 -13.29
CA VAL A 202 -15.16 -14.68 -13.92
C VAL A 202 -14.09 -15.68 -13.45
N GLY A 203 -14.49 -16.95 -13.35
CA GLY A 203 -13.60 -18.06 -13.02
C GLY A 203 -13.36 -18.24 -11.53
N LYS A 204 -12.24 -18.90 -11.18
CA LYS A 204 -11.97 -19.37 -9.80
C LYS A 204 -11.81 -18.26 -8.76
N TYR A 205 -11.55 -17.02 -9.21
CA TYR A 205 -11.39 -15.85 -8.34
C TYR A 205 -12.67 -15.01 -8.21
N ARG A 206 -13.78 -15.40 -8.84
CA ARG A 206 -15.06 -14.68 -8.72
C ARG A 206 -15.47 -14.58 -7.24
N GLY A 207 -15.67 -13.35 -6.77
CA GLY A 207 -16.04 -13.06 -5.37
C GLY A 207 -14.90 -13.18 -4.36
N LYS A 208 -13.69 -13.55 -4.80
CA LYS A 208 -12.49 -13.63 -3.96
C LYS A 208 -11.86 -12.25 -3.87
N ARG A 209 -11.91 -11.67 -2.68
CA ARG A 209 -11.44 -10.33 -2.34
C ARG A 209 -10.41 -10.37 -1.22
N MET A 210 -9.48 -9.42 -1.26
CA MET A 210 -8.37 -9.24 -0.32
C MET A 210 -8.26 -7.77 0.08
N ARG A 211 -7.85 -7.48 1.32
CA ARG A 211 -7.46 -6.13 1.76
C ARG A 211 -5.94 -6.05 1.72
N ILE A 212 -5.40 -5.36 0.73
CA ILE A 212 -3.96 -5.25 0.48
C ILE A 212 -3.48 -3.79 0.36
N ASP A 213 -4.41 -2.85 0.34
CA ASP A 213 -4.14 -1.41 0.35
C ASP A 213 -4.39 -0.85 1.75
N TYR A 214 -3.43 -0.06 2.24
CA TYR A 214 -3.43 0.37 3.63
C TYR A 214 -3.21 1.86 3.78
N PHE A 215 -3.71 2.37 4.90
CA PHE A 215 -3.06 3.43 5.65
C PHE A 215 -2.56 2.84 6.97
N ILE A 216 -1.25 2.76 7.10
CA ILE A 216 -0.53 2.43 8.31
C ILE A 216 -0.03 3.73 8.92
N VAL A 217 -0.34 4.01 10.18
CA VAL A 217 0.08 5.24 10.85
C VAL A 217 0.98 4.93 12.03
N SER A 218 1.93 5.80 12.35
CA SER A 218 2.66 5.69 13.60
C SER A 218 1.69 5.73 14.78
N GLU A 219 1.96 4.98 15.85
CA GLU A 219 1.14 4.96 17.08
C GLU A 219 0.85 6.37 17.62
N LYS A 220 1.77 7.32 17.45
CA LYS A 220 1.61 8.75 17.79
C LYS A 220 0.46 9.46 17.07
N LEU A 221 -0.06 8.90 15.98
CA LEU A 221 -1.16 9.46 15.18
C LEU A 221 -2.46 8.65 15.30
N LYS A 222 -2.45 7.49 15.98
CA LYS A 222 -3.61 6.58 15.94
C LYS A 222 -4.87 7.19 16.55
N ASP A 223 -4.73 7.95 17.64
CA ASP A 223 -5.85 8.58 18.34
C ASP A 223 -6.41 9.79 17.56
N ARG A 224 -5.72 10.19 16.49
CA ARG A 224 -6.21 11.19 15.53
C ARG A 224 -6.97 10.57 14.37
N ILE A 225 -7.05 9.25 14.25
CA ILE A 225 -7.81 8.60 13.18
C ILE A 225 -9.31 8.88 13.40
N VAL A 226 -9.91 9.59 12.45
CA VAL A 226 -11.36 9.88 12.44
C VAL A 226 -12.09 8.86 11.59
N ALA A 227 -11.58 8.60 10.38
CA ALA A 227 -12.15 7.64 9.44
C ALA A 227 -11.05 6.97 8.62
N CYS A 228 -11.27 5.71 8.25
CA CYS A 228 -10.44 4.98 7.30
C CYS A 228 -11.34 4.04 6.52
N ASP A 229 -11.61 4.36 5.25
CA ASP A 229 -12.68 3.73 4.47
C ASP A 229 -12.16 3.15 3.17
N MET A 230 -12.70 1.99 2.80
CA MET A 230 -12.59 1.44 1.46
C MET A 230 -13.76 1.94 0.63
N HIS A 231 -13.49 2.40 -0.58
CA HIS A 231 -14.51 2.96 -1.47
C HIS A 231 -15.07 1.95 -2.47
N GLY A 232 -14.63 0.70 -2.39
CA GLY A 232 -15.13 -0.43 -3.16
C GLY A 232 -16.17 -1.22 -2.40
N GLN A 233 -17.18 -1.75 -3.09
CA GLN A 233 -18.20 -2.60 -2.48
C GLN A 233 -18.68 -3.75 -3.36
N GLY A 234 -19.02 -4.85 -2.69
CA GLY A 234 -19.71 -5.99 -3.27
C GLY A 234 -18.87 -6.82 -4.25
N ILE A 235 -19.51 -7.81 -4.87
CA ILE A 235 -18.91 -8.67 -5.92
C ILE A 235 -18.98 -8.04 -7.32
N GLU A 236 -19.84 -7.04 -7.49
CA GLU A 236 -20.08 -6.34 -8.76
C GLU A 236 -19.11 -5.16 -8.98
N LEU A 237 -18.03 -5.07 -8.19
CA LEU A 237 -16.94 -4.10 -8.33
C LEU A 237 -17.39 -2.62 -8.35
N GLN A 238 -18.42 -2.29 -7.57
CA GLN A 238 -18.85 -0.89 -7.44
C GLN A 238 -17.76 -0.09 -6.72
N GLY A 239 -17.38 1.07 -7.27
CA GLY A 239 -16.35 1.93 -6.68
C GLY A 239 -14.89 1.55 -7.01
N PHE A 240 -14.68 0.57 -7.90
CA PHE A 240 -13.34 0.18 -8.38
C PHE A 240 -12.88 0.96 -9.63
N TYR A 241 -13.80 1.67 -10.30
CA TYR A 241 -13.50 2.63 -11.37
C TYR A 241 -12.59 2.12 -12.50
N GLY A 242 -12.69 0.83 -12.85
CA GLY A 242 -11.91 0.21 -13.93
C GLY A 242 -10.58 -0.40 -13.50
N SER A 243 -10.21 -0.30 -12.21
CA SER A 243 -9.14 -1.10 -11.59
C SER A 243 -9.73 -2.34 -10.91
N ASP A 244 -8.88 -3.31 -10.58
CA ASP A 244 -9.17 -4.40 -9.65
C ASP A 244 -8.93 -4.01 -8.18
N HIS A 245 -8.41 -2.81 -7.94
CA HIS A 245 -8.35 -2.14 -6.64
C HIS A 245 -9.37 -1.01 -6.53
N CYS A 246 -9.85 -0.73 -5.31
CA CYS A 246 -10.66 0.45 -5.02
C CYS A 246 -9.85 1.51 -4.26
N PRO A 247 -10.27 2.79 -4.31
CA PRO A 247 -9.65 3.81 -3.48
C PRO A 247 -9.79 3.50 -1.98
N VAL A 248 -8.79 3.91 -1.21
CA VAL A 248 -8.81 3.92 0.26
C VAL A 248 -8.62 5.36 0.73
N SER A 249 -9.35 5.79 1.75
CA SER A 249 -9.16 7.11 2.38
C SER A 249 -8.79 6.99 3.84
N LEU A 250 -8.02 7.95 4.33
CA LEU A 250 -7.76 8.19 5.74
C LEU A 250 -8.11 9.66 6.04
N GLU A 251 -8.90 9.86 7.10
CA GLU A 251 -9.15 11.17 7.69
C GLU A 251 -8.52 11.23 9.07
N LEU A 252 -7.73 12.27 9.31
CA LEU A 252 -7.14 12.57 10.62
C LEU A 252 -7.74 13.86 11.17
N SER A 253 -7.98 13.89 12.48
CA SER A 253 -8.34 15.11 13.19
C SER A 253 -7.21 16.14 13.15
N GLN A 254 -7.54 17.41 13.37
CA GLN A 254 -6.53 18.46 13.50
C GLN A 254 -5.59 18.18 14.67
N ALA A 255 -4.36 18.67 14.61
CA ALA A 255 -3.46 18.59 15.74
C ALA A 255 -4.06 19.41 16.89
N SER A 256 -4.13 18.81 18.09
CA SER A 256 -4.54 19.56 19.27
C SER A 256 -3.39 20.52 19.65
N PRO A 257 -3.66 21.79 19.96
CA PRO A 257 -2.62 22.75 20.36
C PRO A 257 -1.79 22.31 21.59
N ASP A 258 -2.34 21.41 22.41
CA ASP A 258 -1.80 21.07 23.73
C ASP A 258 -0.87 19.84 23.76
N SER A 259 -0.62 19.16 22.63
CA SER A 259 0.18 17.91 22.63
C SER A 259 1.70 18.10 22.60
N ASP A 260 2.19 19.35 22.50
CA ASP A 260 3.64 19.67 22.51
C ASP A 260 4.20 19.92 23.93
N GLN A 261 3.43 19.66 24.99
CA GLN A 261 3.83 19.93 26.38
C GLN A 261 3.95 18.72 27.33
N SER A 262 4.01 17.48 26.82
CA SER A 262 4.22 16.29 27.69
C SER A 262 5.42 15.46 27.29
#